data_AF-A0A5B8UYS1-F1
#
_entry.id   AF-A0A5B8UYS1-F1
#
_cell.length_a   1.000
_cell.length_b   1.000
_cell.length_c   1.000
_cell.angle_alpha   90.00
_cell.angle_beta   90.00
_cell.angle_gamma   90.00
#
_symmetry.space_group_name_H-M   'P 1'
#
loop_
_entity.id
_entity.type
_entity.pdbx_description
1 polymer ?
#
loop_
_entity_poly.entity_id
_entity_poly.type
_entity_poly.pdbx_seq_one_letter_code
_entity_poly.pdbx_strand_id
1 'polypeptide(L)'
;MNKLRLPAFLLLSALFAFIIQGCNKDAITATAYTSKAFQANINGSTWAPDTVSMIITYNPDTKVKTLSCVGTKSQKQVIFSVALAGAGDTPGFTTGTYSVDGTSVTAQYNTQQLSNGSYVFLPHGTIEPGAGAVVVTAVDSVKKQITGTFNFYSRSTIYDGDGNVVSITVDNITSGEFTNKSYQYANNQ
;
A
#
# COMPACT_ATOMS: atom_id res chain seq x y z
N MET A 1 9.78 -33.27 73.55
CA MET A 1 10.77 -32.77 72.57
C MET A 1 10.16 -32.88 71.18
N ASN A 2 9.80 -31.74 70.61
CA ASN A 2 9.13 -31.62 69.31
C ASN A 2 10.06 -32.03 68.18
N LYS A 3 9.71 -33.07 67.42
CA LYS A 3 10.38 -33.41 66.17
C LYS A 3 9.62 -32.75 65.01
N LEU A 4 10.14 -31.59 64.62
CA LEU A 4 9.78 -30.85 63.41
C LEU A 4 9.85 -31.80 62.19
N ARG A 5 8.72 -32.08 61.55
CA ARG A 5 8.68 -32.81 60.26
C ARG A 5 8.48 -31.79 59.14
N LEU A 6 9.62 -31.32 58.63
CA LEU A 6 9.76 -30.55 57.40
C LEU A 6 10.29 -31.55 56.35
N PRO A 7 9.43 -32.12 55.48
CA PRO A 7 9.64 -31.94 54.04
C PRO A 7 8.34 -32.20 53.24
N ALA A 8 7.42 -31.25 53.20
CA ALA A 8 6.29 -31.34 52.26
C ALA A 8 5.99 -30.02 51.53
N PHE A 9 6.53 -28.90 52.03
CA PHE A 9 6.22 -27.57 51.49
C PHE A 9 7.22 -27.07 50.43
N LEU A 10 8.35 -27.75 50.24
CA LEU A 10 9.40 -27.34 49.28
C LEU A 10 9.24 -27.94 47.87
N LEU A 11 8.34 -28.91 47.68
CA LEU A 11 8.10 -29.55 46.38
C LEU A 11 6.97 -28.91 45.57
N LEU A 12 6.15 -28.04 46.18
CA LEU A 12 5.03 -27.38 45.50
C LEU A 12 5.40 -26.01 44.91
N SER A 13 6.50 -25.39 45.35
CA SER A 13 7.00 -24.12 44.81
C SER A 13 7.87 -24.28 43.55
N ALA A 14 8.37 -25.48 43.26
CA ALA A 14 9.17 -25.75 42.06
C ALA A 14 8.31 -25.97 40.79
N LEU A 15 7.00 -26.25 40.93
CA LEU A 15 6.11 -26.45 39.77
C LEU A 15 5.55 -25.14 39.19
N PHE A 16 5.55 -24.04 39.95
CA PHE A 16 5.02 -22.75 39.48
C PHE A 16 6.03 -21.91 38.67
N ALA A 17 7.33 -22.25 38.69
CA ALA A 17 8.36 -21.48 38.00
C ALA A 17 8.50 -21.80 36.49
N PHE A 18 7.81 -22.82 35.98
CA PHE A 18 7.96 -23.27 34.60
C PHE A 18 6.93 -22.73 33.60
N ILE A 19 6.00 -21.85 34.01
CA ILE A 19 4.93 -21.36 33.12
C ILE A 19 5.25 -19.98 32.47
N ILE A 20 6.39 -19.35 32.80
CA ILE A 20 6.65 -17.94 32.41
C ILE A 20 7.75 -17.76 31.34
N GLN A 21 8.20 -18.81 30.63
CA GLN A 21 9.25 -18.70 29.61
C GLN A 21 8.79 -19.13 28.20
N GLY A 22 7.57 -18.75 27.81
CA GLY A 22 7.04 -18.97 26.46
C GLY A 22 6.82 -17.72 25.62
N CYS A 23 7.06 -16.52 26.15
CA CYS A 23 6.97 -15.29 25.37
C CYS A 23 8.29 -15.02 24.65
N ASN A 24 8.64 -15.87 23.68
CA ASN A 24 9.54 -15.41 22.63
C ASN A 24 8.76 -14.31 21.90
N LYS A 25 9.10 -13.05 22.19
CA LYS A 25 8.82 -11.96 21.25
C LYS A 25 9.45 -12.41 19.96
N ASP A 26 8.61 -12.74 18.97
CA ASP A 26 9.06 -13.07 17.63
C ASP A 26 10.09 -12.02 17.21
N ALA A 27 11.35 -12.46 17.14
CA ALA A 27 12.34 -11.71 16.40
C ALA A 27 11.76 -11.63 14.99
N ILE A 28 11.44 -10.40 14.57
CA ILE A 28 10.91 -10.12 13.24
C ILE A 28 11.96 -10.62 12.26
N THR A 29 11.79 -11.86 11.84
CA THR A 29 12.50 -12.44 10.73
C THR A 29 11.94 -11.70 9.54
N ALA A 30 12.71 -10.74 9.02
CA ALA A 30 12.41 -10.10 7.76
C ALA A 30 12.27 -11.21 6.72
N THR A 31 11.04 -11.61 6.46
CA THR A 31 10.75 -12.67 5.51
C THR A 31 10.96 -12.03 4.14
N ALA A 32 11.94 -12.53 3.40
CA ALA A 32 12.07 -12.19 2.00
C ALA A 32 10.78 -12.60 1.27
N TYR A 33 10.02 -11.61 0.80
CA TYR A 33 8.77 -11.85 0.08
C TYR A 33 9.04 -12.12 -1.41
N THR A 34 8.25 -13.01 -2.00
CA THR A 34 8.33 -13.40 -3.41
C THR A 34 8.04 -12.21 -4.33
N SER A 35 8.85 -12.08 -5.38
CA SER A 35 9.20 -10.79 -5.98
C SER A 35 8.19 -10.18 -6.96
N LYS A 36 7.11 -10.86 -7.38
CA LYS A 36 6.11 -10.23 -8.28
C LYS A 36 4.68 -10.59 -7.90
N ALA A 37 4.13 -9.73 -7.05
CA ALA A 37 2.71 -9.70 -6.74
C ALA A 37 2.13 -8.29 -6.90
N PHE A 38 2.89 -7.37 -7.52
CA PHE A 38 2.42 -6.05 -7.93
C PHE A 38 2.88 -5.86 -9.36
N GLN A 39 1.95 -5.72 -10.30
CA GLN A 39 2.24 -5.58 -11.71
C GLN A 39 1.06 -4.93 -12.43
N ALA A 40 1.29 -4.46 -13.64
CA ALA A 40 0.28 -3.98 -14.56
C ALA A 40 0.78 -4.13 -16.00
N ASN A 41 -0.08 -3.87 -16.98
CA ASN A 41 0.33 -3.60 -18.35
C ASN A 41 0.29 -2.10 -18.60
N ILE A 42 1.42 -1.53 -19.03
CA ILE A 42 1.51 -0.13 -19.48
C ILE A 42 1.62 -0.15 -21.00
N ASN A 43 0.61 0.38 -21.69
CA ASN A 43 0.52 0.39 -23.16
C ASN A 43 0.73 -1.02 -23.76
N GLY A 44 0.05 -2.01 -23.19
CA GLY A 44 0.11 -3.41 -23.62
C GLY A 44 1.38 -4.18 -23.21
N SER A 45 2.37 -3.52 -22.61
CA SER A 45 3.60 -4.17 -22.14
C SER A 45 3.57 -4.41 -20.64
N THR A 46 3.95 -5.62 -20.21
CA THR A 46 4.02 -5.94 -18.78
C THR A 46 5.04 -5.08 -18.07
N TRP A 47 4.57 -4.42 -17.02
CA TRP A 47 5.34 -3.59 -16.12
C TRP A 47 5.22 -4.16 -14.71
N ALA A 48 6.36 -4.52 -14.15
CA ALA A 48 6.48 -5.01 -12.79
C ALA A 48 7.58 -4.18 -12.10
N PRO A 49 7.23 -3.33 -11.13
CA PRO A 49 8.16 -2.41 -10.49
C PRO A 49 9.25 -3.11 -9.70
N ASP A 50 10.40 -2.44 -9.62
CA ASP A 50 11.54 -2.86 -8.80
C ASP A 50 11.30 -2.51 -7.33
N THR A 51 10.57 -1.42 -7.08
CA THR A 51 10.18 -0.97 -5.74
C THR A 51 8.68 -0.71 -5.65
N VAL A 52 8.08 -1.13 -4.53
CA VAL A 52 6.68 -0.87 -4.21
C VAL A 52 6.61 -0.39 -2.76
N SER A 53 5.97 0.76 -2.56
CA SER A 53 5.58 1.25 -1.24
C SER A 53 4.06 1.22 -1.15
N MET A 54 3.52 0.58 -0.11
CA MET A 54 2.09 0.54 0.16
C MET A 54 1.85 0.88 1.63
N ILE A 55 1.03 1.90 1.87
CA ILE A 55 0.84 2.49 3.20
C ILE A 55 -0.65 2.73 3.41
N ILE A 56 -1.15 2.37 4.58
CA ILE A 56 -2.44 2.82 5.08
C ILE A 56 -2.16 3.83 6.20
N THR A 57 -2.60 5.07 6.01
CA THR A 57 -2.55 6.10 7.04
C THR A 57 -3.93 6.37 7.60
N TYR A 58 -4.01 6.68 8.89
CA TYR A 58 -5.21 7.22 9.51
C TYR A 58 -4.91 8.61 10.07
N ASN A 59 -5.77 9.58 9.75
CA ASN A 59 -5.74 10.92 10.31
C ASN A 59 -6.89 11.04 11.34
N PRO A 60 -6.58 11.22 12.64
CA PRO A 60 -7.58 11.23 13.71
C PRO A 60 -8.47 12.48 13.71
N ASP A 61 -7.95 13.63 13.26
CA ASP A 61 -8.67 14.90 13.27
C ASP A 61 -9.80 14.92 12.22
N THR A 62 -9.48 14.44 11.03
CA THR A 62 -10.42 14.37 9.89
C THR A 62 -11.17 13.04 9.82
N LYS A 63 -10.73 12.04 10.61
CA LYS A 63 -11.22 10.65 10.57
C LYS A 63 -11.15 10.05 9.16
N VAL A 64 -10.07 10.38 8.43
CA VAL A 64 -9.81 9.87 7.08
C VAL A 64 -8.78 8.77 7.14
N LYS A 65 -9.07 7.65 6.48
CA LYS A 65 -8.10 6.58 6.26
C LYS A 65 -7.70 6.53 4.80
N THR A 66 -6.41 6.57 4.51
CA THR A 66 -5.88 6.64 3.14
C THR A 66 -4.99 5.43 2.85
N LEU A 67 -5.35 4.63 1.84
CA LEU A 67 -4.47 3.65 1.22
C LEU A 67 -3.70 4.34 0.10
N SER A 68 -2.37 4.38 0.21
CA SER A 68 -1.48 4.94 -0.81
C SER A 68 -0.54 3.86 -1.33
N CYS A 69 -0.31 3.87 -2.64
CA CYS A 69 0.65 2.98 -3.29
C CYS A 69 1.52 3.74 -4.28
N VAL A 70 2.82 3.43 -4.29
CA VAL A 70 3.78 3.91 -5.28
C VAL A 70 4.61 2.72 -5.77
N GLY A 71 4.49 2.39 -7.05
CA GLY A 71 5.35 1.42 -7.73
C GLY A 71 6.30 2.12 -8.70
N THR A 72 7.60 1.80 -8.67
CA THR A 72 8.61 2.40 -9.56
C THR A 72 9.42 1.34 -10.29
N LYS A 73 9.59 1.52 -11.61
CA LYS A 73 10.52 0.75 -12.43
C LYS A 73 11.23 1.67 -13.41
N SER A 74 12.55 1.70 -13.37
CA SER A 74 13.34 2.53 -14.30
C SER A 74 12.78 3.97 -14.34
N GLN A 75 12.43 4.49 -15.53
CA GLN A 75 11.89 5.83 -15.74
C GLN A 75 10.36 5.92 -15.63
N LYS A 76 9.68 4.92 -15.05
CA LYS A 76 8.22 4.86 -14.94
C LYS A 76 7.78 4.67 -13.49
N GLN A 77 6.74 5.40 -13.10
CA GLN A 77 6.15 5.29 -11.77
C GLN A 77 4.62 5.30 -11.86
N VAL A 78 3.98 4.39 -11.12
CA VAL A 78 2.52 4.30 -10.98
C VAL A 78 2.15 4.59 -9.53
N ILE A 79 1.19 5.49 -9.35
CA ILE A 79 0.70 5.91 -8.03
C ILE A 79 -0.81 5.72 -8.01
N PHE A 80 -1.35 5.29 -6.87
CA PHE A 80 -2.76 5.47 -6.56
C PHE A 80 -2.96 5.76 -5.08
N SER A 81 -4.08 6.42 -4.77
CA SER A 81 -4.52 6.73 -3.42
C SER A 81 -6.03 6.54 -3.30
N VAL A 82 -6.49 5.97 -2.19
CA VAL A 82 -7.91 5.81 -1.85
C VAL A 82 -8.12 6.34 -0.44
N ALA A 83 -8.93 7.38 -0.29
CA ALA A 83 -9.27 8.00 0.98
C ALA A 83 -10.72 7.67 1.38
N LEU A 84 -10.90 7.20 2.61
CA LEU A 84 -12.18 6.85 3.21
C LEU A 84 -12.47 7.79 4.39
N ALA A 85 -13.50 8.61 4.25
CA ALA A 85 -14.00 9.46 5.33
C ALA A 85 -14.79 8.66 6.37
N GLY A 86 -14.81 9.15 7.61
CA GLY A 86 -15.56 8.51 8.71
C GLY A 86 -15.00 7.14 9.12
N ALA A 87 -13.72 6.87 8.84
CA ALA A 87 -13.08 5.60 9.13
C ALA A 87 -12.68 5.51 10.63
N GLY A 88 -12.57 4.29 11.14
CA GLY A 88 -12.00 4.03 12.46
C GLY A 88 -10.48 3.85 12.44
N ASP A 89 -9.82 4.16 13.56
CA ASP A 89 -8.40 3.90 13.80
C ASP A 89 -8.14 2.41 13.95
N THR A 90 -7.96 1.74 12.82
CA THR A 90 -7.66 0.31 12.76
C THR A 90 -6.70 0.03 11.62
N PRO A 91 -5.83 -0.98 11.74
CA PRO A 91 -4.87 -1.31 10.68
C PRO A 91 -5.52 -1.88 9.41
N GLY A 92 -6.82 -2.20 9.42
CA GLY A 92 -7.54 -2.68 8.24
C GLY A 92 -7.97 -1.56 7.28
N PHE A 93 -8.42 -1.95 6.10
CA PHE A 93 -8.99 -1.07 5.08
C PHE A 93 -10.27 -1.69 4.54
N THR A 94 -11.26 -0.87 4.15
CA THR A 94 -12.53 -1.39 3.65
C THR A 94 -12.31 -2.03 2.27
N THR A 95 -12.87 -3.22 2.04
CA THR A 95 -12.89 -3.84 0.72
C THR A 95 -13.97 -3.17 -0.13
N GLY A 96 -13.74 -3.06 -1.44
CA GLY A 96 -14.67 -2.36 -2.32
C GLY A 96 -14.05 -1.96 -3.65
N THR A 97 -14.88 -1.37 -4.50
CA THR A 97 -14.46 -0.73 -5.75
C THR A 97 -14.48 0.77 -5.56
N TYR A 98 -13.36 1.42 -5.86
CA TYR A 98 -13.13 2.84 -5.69
C TYR A 98 -12.83 3.46 -7.05
N SER A 99 -13.82 4.11 -7.65
CA SER A 99 -13.65 4.80 -8.93
C SER A 99 -12.79 6.04 -8.75
N VAL A 100 -11.85 6.28 -9.66
CA VAL A 100 -11.03 7.50 -9.66
C VAL A 100 -11.95 8.71 -9.82
N ASP A 101 -11.86 9.66 -8.89
CA ASP A 101 -12.69 10.87 -8.87
C ASP A 101 -11.85 12.16 -8.80
N GLY A 102 -10.53 12.03 -8.70
CA GLY A 102 -9.59 13.16 -8.60
C GLY A 102 -9.52 13.81 -7.21
N THR A 103 -10.31 13.35 -6.24
CA THR A 103 -10.38 13.91 -4.88
C THR A 103 -10.13 12.85 -3.81
N SER A 104 -11.07 11.91 -3.63
CA SER A 104 -10.96 10.83 -2.65
C SER A 104 -10.23 9.62 -3.23
N VAL A 105 -10.26 9.45 -4.55
CA VAL A 105 -9.54 8.41 -5.25
C VAL A 105 -8.72 9.05 -6.36
N THR A 106 -7.41 8.97 -6.22
CA THR A 106 -6.47 9.53 -7.21
C THR A 106 -5.58 8.43 -7.77
N ALA A 107 -5.17 8.63 -9.02
CA ALA A 107 -4.17 7.80 -9.68
C ALA A 107 -3.21 8.71 -10.42
N GLN A 108 -2.01 8.21 -10.71
CA GLN A 108 -1.01 8.92 -11.49
C GLN A 108 -0.11 7.94 -12.24
N TYR A 109 0.22 8.29 -13.47
CA TYR A 109 1.33 7.67 -14.20
C TYR A 109 2.38 8.75 -14.48
N ASN A 110 3.58 8.50 -13.97
CA ASN A 110 4.71 9.41 -14.06
C ASN A 110 5.81 8.82 -14.93
N THR A 111 6.46 9.70 -15.68
CA THR A 111 7.72 9.40 -16.37
C THR A 111 8.84 10.25 -15.78
N GLN A 112 10.05 9.70 -15.76
CA GLN A 112 11.22 10.45 -15.35
C GLN A 112 11.59 11.47 -16.43
N GLN A 113 11.72 12.74 -16.04
CA GLN A 113 12.08 13.84 -16.92
C GLN A 113 13.22 14.64 -16.29
N LEU A 114 14.06 15.25 -17.13
CA LEU A 114 15.08 16.18 -16.67
C LEU A 114 14.42 17.54 -16.39
N SER A 115 14.43 17.96 -15.13
CA SER A 115 13.91 19.26 -14.70
C SER A 115 14.94 19.96 -13.84
N ASN A 116 15.33 21.18 -14.21
CA ASN A 116 16.34 21.98 -13.52
C ASN A 116 17.66 21.22 -13.22
N GLY A 117 18.11 20.38 -14.17
CA GLY A 117 19.35 19.62 -14.04
C GLY A 117 19.27 18.35 -13.18
N SER A 118 18.09 17.99 -12.66
CA SER A 118 17.88 16.74 -11.92
C SER A 118 16.77 15.91 -12.57
N TYR A 119 16.89 14.59 -12.47
CA TYR A 119 15.85 13.68 -12.93
C TYR A 119 14.74 13.55 -11.88
N VAL A 120 13.52 13.93 -12.26
CA VAL A 120 12.34 13.92 -11.40
C VAL A 120 11.21 13.15 -12.09
N PHE A 121 10.34 12.51 -11.30
CA PHE A 121 9.12 11.90 -11.83
C PHE A 121 8.03 12.96 -11.96
N LEU A 122 7.54 13.16 -13.19
CA LEU A 122 6.46 14.11 -13.49
C LEU A 122 5.28 13.40 -14.16
N PRO A 123 4.05 13.90 -13.97
CA PRO A 123 2.86 13.36 -14.64
C PRO A 123 3.07 13.26 -16.15
N HIS A 124 2.81 12.07 -16.71
CA HIS A 124 2.75 11.86 -18.15
C HIS A 124 1.29 11.92 -18.58
N GLY A 125 0.75 13.13 -18.62
CA GLY A 125 -0.66 13.43 -18.88
C GLY A 125 -1.50 13.61 -17.61
N THR A 126 -2.81 13.79 -17.82
CA THR A 126 -3.83 13.99 -16.79
C THR A 126 -4.76 12.77 -16.73
N ILE A 127 -5.16 12.39 -15.51
CA ILE A 127 -6.16 11.35 -15.27
C ILE A 127 -7.45 12.04 -14.83
N GLU A 128 -8.49 11.90 -15.66
CA GLU A 128 -9.79 12.51 -15.42
C GLU A 128 -10.63 11.70 -14.43
N PRO A 129 -11.59 12.31 -13.72
CA PRO A 129 -12.61 11.58 -12.98
C PRO A 129 -13.31 10.53 -13.88
N GLY A 130 -13.47 9.32 -13.37
CA GLY A 130 -14.01 8.16 -14.08
C GLY A 130 -13.00 7.43 -14.98
N ALA A 131 -11.74 7.88 -15.08
CA ALA A 131 -10.74 7.26 -15.96
C ALA A 131 -10.18 5.93 -15.45
N GLY A 132 -10.68 5.39 -14.34
CA GLY A 132 -10.20 4.12 -13.78
C GLY A 132 -10.80 3.80 -12.43
N ALA A 133 -10.28 2.75 -11.80
CA ALA A 133 -10.66 2.33 -10.45
C ALA A 133 -9.52 1.57 -9.75
N VAL A 134 -9.56 1.62 -8.42
CA VAL A 134 -8.83 0.72 -7.52
C VAL A 134 -9.86 -0.20 -6.86
N VAL A 135 -9.61 -1.51 -6.88
CA VAL A 135 -10.48 -2.51 -6.25
C VAL A 135 -9.69 -3.18 -5.14
N VAL A 136 -10.19 -3.15 -3.91
CA VAL A 136 -9.63 -3.88 -2.78
C VAL A 136 -10.51 -5.10 -2.51
N THR A 137 -9.98 -6.30 -2.68
CA THR A 137 -10.74 -7.55 -2.57
C THR A 137 -10.49 -8.28 -1.26
N ALA A 138 -9.32 -8.11 -0.64
CA ALA A 138 -9.04 -8.68 0.68
C ALA A 138 -8.05 -7.84 1.46
N VAL A 139 -8.21 -7.83 2.79
CA VAL A 139 -7.26 -7.22 3.74
C VAL A 139 -7.07 -8.18 4.91
N ASP A 140 -5.83 -8.60 5.15
CA ASP A 140 -5.40 -9.27 6.38
C ASP A 140 -4.69 -8.23 7.25
N SER A 141 -5.43 -7.66 8.20
CA SER A 141 -4.90 -6.60 9.07
C SER A 141 -3.91 -7.09 10.14
N VAL A 142 -3.86 -8.40 10.38
CA VAL A 142 -2.91 -9.01 11.32
C VAL A 142 -1.56 -9.17 10.64
N LYS A 143 -1.55 -9.72 9.41
CA LYS A 143 -0.33 -9.85 8.59
C LYS A 143 0.05 -8.58 7.85
N LYS A 144 -0.81 -7.56 7.90
CA LYS A 144 -0.71 -6.31 7.14
C LYS A 144 -0.51 -6.58 5.64
N GLN A 145 -1.40 -7.40 5.09
CA GLN A 145 -1.43 -7.73 3.66
C GLN A 145 -2.72 -7.27 3.02
N ILE A 146 -2.64 -6.79 1.79
CA ILE A 146 -3.80 -6.33 1.02
C ILE A 146 -3.74 -6.90 -0.40
N THR A 147 -4.92 -7.25 -0.91
CA THR A 147 -5.11 -7.83 -2.24
C THR A 147 -6.17 -7.06 -3.01
N GLY A 148 -5.95 -6.90 -4.31
CA GLY A 148 -6.84 -6.15 -5.18
C GLY A 148 -6.28 -5.90 -6.57
N THR A 149 -6.96 -5.04 -7.31
CA THR A 149 -6.62 -4.67 -8.68
C THR A 149 -6.69 -3.16 -8.87
N PHE A 150 -6.07 -2.67 -9.94
CA PHE A 150 -6.21 -1.29 -10.37
C PHE A 150 -6.17 -1.20 -11.89
N ASN A 151 -6.84 -0.19 -12.43
CA ASN A 151 -6.71 0.20 -13.82
C ASN A 151 -7.01 1.69 -13.93
N PHE A 152 -6.37 2.35 -14.87
CA PHE A 152 -6.69 3.72 -15.25
C PHE A 152 -6.01 4.06 -16.58
N TYR A 153 -6.37 5.19 -17.17
CA TYR A 153 -5.64 5.76 -18.28
C TYR A 153 -5.30 7.23 -18.04
N SER A 154 -4.14 7.65 -18.52
CA SER A 154 -3.68 9.05 -18.52
C SER A 154 -3.74 9.61 -19.93
N ARG A 155 -4.10 10.89 -20.07
CA ARG A 155 -4.22 11.59 -21.35
C ARG A 155 -3.31 12.81 -21.36
N SER A 156 -2.38 12.86 -22.29
CA SER A 156 -1.56 14.03 -22.58
C SER A 156 -2.06 14.69 -23.85
N THR A 157 -2.38 15.98 -23.79
CA THR A 157 -2.78 16.78 -24.95
C THR A 157 -1.74 17.86 -25.18
N ILE A 158 -1.16 17.88 -26.39
CA ILE A 158 -0.20 18.89 -26.81
C ILE A 158 -0.95 19.90 -27.67
N TYR A 159 -0.77 21.18 -27.33
CA TYR A 159 -1.33 22.29 -28.06
C TYR A 159 -0.22 23.07 -28.77
N ASP A 160 -0.54 23.72 -29.90
CA ASP A 160 0.34 24.70 -30.52
C ASP A 160 0.29 26.06 -29.78
N GLY A 161 1.04 27.04 -30.28
CA GLY A 161 1.05 28.40 -29.71
C GLY A 161 -0.27 29.16 -29.85
N ASP A 162 -1.17 28.70 -30.72
CA ASP A 162 -2.50 29.28 -30.95
C ASP A 162 -3.59 28.57 -30.13
N GLY A 163 -3.22 27.53 -29.37
CA GLY A 163 -4.14 26.74 -28.53
C GLY A 163 -4.89 25.64 -29.27
N ASN A 164 -4.52 25.30 -30.51
CA ASN A 164 -5.10 24.17 -31.23
C ASN A 164 -4.46 22.85 -30.77
N VAL A 165 -5.25 21.77 -30.75
CA VAL A 165 -4.75 20.44 -30.43
C VAL A 165 -3.86 19.94 -31.57
N VAL A 166 -2.60 19.67 -31.26
CA VAL A 166 -1.61 19.10 -32.19
C VAL A 166 -1.55 17.58 -32.06
N SER A 167 -1.61 17.06 -30.84
CA SER A 167 -1.60 15.62 -30.61
C SER A 167 -2.22 15.24 -29.28
N ILE A 168 -2.80 14.04 -29.23
CA ILE A 168 -3.28 13.41 -28.00
C ILE A 168 -2.58 12.07 -27.85
N THR A 169 -1.95 11.85 -26.70
CA THR A 169 -1.37 10.56 -26.30
C THR A 169 -2.17 10.01 -25.12
N VAL A 170 -2.48 8.72 -25.16
CA VAL A 170 -3.15 8.01 -24.07
C VAL A 170 -2.25 6.90 -23.56
N ASP A 171 -1.95 6.93 -22.26
CA ASP A 171 -1.26 5.83 -21.57
C ASP A 171 -2.27 4.97 -20.84
N ASN A 172 -2.35 3.70 -21.22
CA ASN A 172 -3.25 2.73 -20.65
C ASN A 172 -2.53 1.89 -19.59
N ILE A 173 -3.00 1.98 -18.34
CA ILE A 173 -2.54 1.17 -17.21
C ILE A 173 -3.65 0.16 -16.94
N THR A 174 -3.45 -1.07 -17.42
CA THR A 174 -4.48 -2.12 -17.44
C THR A 174 -4.01 -3.35 -16.69
N SER A 175 -4.94 -4.20 -16.28
CA SER A 175 -4.64 -5.45 -15.57
C SER A 175 -3.70 -5.25 -14.37
N GLY A 176 -3.82 -4.11 -13.69
CA GLY A 176 -3.06 -3.84 -12.49
C GLY A 176 -3.52 -4.75 -11.37
N GLU A 177 -2.58 -5.37 -10.66
CA GLU A 177 -2.85 -6.24 -9.54
C GLU A 177 -1.87 -5.98 -8.40
N PHE A 178 -2.37 -6.16 -7.18
CA PHE A 178 -1.57 -6.27 -5.96
C PHE A 178 -2.09 -7.47 -5.18
N THR A 179 -1.29 -8.51 -5.00
CA THR A 179 -1.70 -9.76 -4.35
C THR A 179 -0.89 -10.00 -3.10
N ASN A 180 -1.56 -10.11 -1.96
CA ASN A 180 -0.96 -10.29 -0.63
C ASN A 180 0.17 -9.29 -0.38
N LYS A 181 0.02 -8.05 -0.84
CA LYS A 181 1.05 -7.04 -0.71
C LYS A 181 1.12 -6.52 0.70
N SER A 182 2.32 -6.59 1.28
CA SER A 182 2.59 -6.00 2.58
C SER A 182 2.38 -4.49 2.54
N TYR A 183 1.72 -3.97 3.55
CA TYR A 183 1.56 -2.53 3.76
C TYR A 183 2.05 -2.10 5.14
N GLN A 184 2.42 -0.82 5.25
CA GLN A 184 2.66 -0.19 6.54
C GLN A 184 1.38 0.47 7.05
N TYR A 185 1.13 0.39 8.35
CA TYR A 185 0.06 1.16 9.00
C TYR A 185 0.68 2.28 9.82
N ALA A 186 0.25 3.52 9.62
CA ALA A 186 0.67 4.68 10.38
C ALA A 186 -0.53 5.51 10.83
N ASN A 187 -0.47 6.01 12.06
CA ASN A 187 -1.38 7.03 12.55
C ASN A 187 -0.64 8.37 12.48
N ASN A 188 -1.16 9.29 11.65
CA ASN A 188 -0.60 10.62 11.52
C ASN A 188 -1.23 11.49 12.62
N GLN A 189 -0.52 11.62 13.75
CA GLN A 189 -0.78 12.62 14.77
C GLN A 189 -0.18 13.97 14.36
#